data_AF-A0A1F8TEU0-F1
#
_entry.id   AF-A0A1F8TEU0-F1
#
_cell.length_a   1.000
_cell.length_b   1.000
_cell.length_c   1.000
_cell.angle_alpha   90.00
_cell.angle_beta   90.00
_cell.angle_gamma   90.00
#
_symmetry.space_group_name_H-M   'P 1'
#
loop_
_entity.id
_entity.type
_entity.pdbx_description
1 polymer ?
#
loop_
_entity_poly.entity_id
_entity_poly.type
_entity_poly.pdbx_seq_one_letter_code
_entity_poly.pdbx_strand_id
1 'polypeptide(L)'
;MAEILKVVPPRATERQRVADEVAQLAAEAQPHDAAIAVVLERLAEAVVLGRADEAKAYAAAVDARAAAEVITTRRNPIWGILEVARNVLVFAPIAVTWYGLSTASAAYAQLLEQRPELSDRPFLLLWERGFQGVGNSIVFSTIATIDAILIGLLIVLSLAIHVRADVRDAGTRANSLLKESQIRATLAHATSVAASSLGTAEADELLDQMAAEERRLFERSIEREQQLYDLEGAIADLRQSAADLSRAARSLRSTKHGTSDTDPDEDVRTR
;
A
#
# COMPACT_ATOMS: atom_id res chain seq x y z
N MET A 1 43.89 7.88 -8.84
CA MET A 1 43.00 8.42 -7.79
C MET A 1 41.90 9.20 -8.50
N ALA A 2 40.86 8.51 -8.95
CA ALA A 2 39.71 9.10 -9.65
C ALA A 2 38.47 8.68 -8.87
N GLU A 3 38.02 9.59 -8.01
CA GLU A 3 36.83 9.46 -7.20
C GLU A 3 35.62 9.52 -8.14
N ILE A 4 34.92 8.39 -8.27
CA ILE A 4 33.65 8.31 -9.00
C ILE A 4 32.63 9.09 -8.16
N LEU A 5 32.49 10.38 -8.47
CA LEU A 5 31.37 11.21 -8.04
C LEU A 5 30.09 10.52 -8.52
N LYS A 6 29.45 9.76 -7.63
CA LYS A 6 28.08 9.31 -7.78
C LYS A 6 27.24 10.59 -7.79
N VAL A 7 26.94 11.10 -8.98
CA VAL A 7 26.01 12.22 -9.16
C VAL A 7 24.66 11.73 -8.65
N VAL A 8 24.32 12.10 -7.41
CA VAL A 8 22.99 11.88 -6.86
C VAL A 8 22.03 12.68 -7.75
N PRO A 9 21.07 12.02 -8.42
CA PRO A 9 20.16 12.72 -9.31
C PRO A 9 19.41 13.82 -8.54
N PRO A 10 19.11 14.97 -9.16
CA PRO A 10 18.32 16.02 -8.51
C PRO A 10 17.00 15.43 -8.00
N ARG A 11 16.55 15.78 -6.79
CA ARG A 11 15.30 15.27 -6.18
C ARG A 11 14.05 15.44 -7.08
N ALA A 12 14.04 16.46 -7.95
CA ALA A 12 13.00 16.63 -8.96
C ALA A 12 12.97 15.47 -9.99
N THR A 13 14.15 14.97 -10.37
CA THR A 13 14.33 13.82 -11.26
C THR A 13 13.87 12.53 -10.60
N GLU A 14 14.13 12.37 -9.30
CA GLU A 14 13.66 11.21 -8.53
C GLU A 14 12.14 11.19 -8.39
N ARG A 15 11.52 12.34 -8.09
CA ARG A 15 10.05 12.50 -8.08
C ARG A 15 9.44 12.16 -9.43
N GLN A 16 10.03 12.68 -10.51
CA GLN A 16 9.55 12.39 -11.86
C GLN A 16 9.61 10.89 -12.16
N ARG A 17 10.74 10.23 -11.86
CA ARG A 17 10.88 8.78 -12.06
C ARG A 17 9.81 7.98 -11.33
N VAL A 18 9.55 8.32 -10.06
CA VAL A 18 8.55 7.59 -9.26
C VAL A 18 7.13 7.88 -9.75
N ALA A 19 6.85 9.11 -10.18
CA ALA A 19 5.57 9.43 -10.81
C ALA A 19 5.38 8.66 -12.12
N ASP A 20 6.43 8.51 -12.93
CA ASP A 20 6.38 7.72 -14.17
C ASP A 20 6.10 6.23 -13.87
N GLU A 21 6.69 5.66 -12.81
CA GLU A 21 6.42 4.30 -12.35
C GLU A 21 4.96 4.11 -11.91
N VAL A 22 4.39 5.09 -11.18
CA VAL A 22 2.97 5.07 -10.78
C VAL A 22 2.06 5.25 -11.99
N ALA A 23 2.41 6.12 -12.94
CA ALA A 23 1.66 6.32 -14.17
C ALA A 23 1.66 5.05 -15.06
N GLN A 24 2.77 4.30 -15.08
CA GLN A 24 2.82 3.00 -15.74
C GLN A 24 1.84 2.01 -15.11
N LEU A 25 1.75 1.95 -13.76
CA LEU A 25 0.75 1.13 -13.08
C LEU A 25 -0.68 1.56 -13.42
N ALA A 26 -0.94 2.86 -13.58
CA ALA A 26 -2.24 3.37 -14.01
C ALA A 26 -2.60 2.88 -15.43
N ALA A 27 -1.65 2.95 -16.37
CA ALA A 27 -1.85 2.47 -17.75
C ALA A 27 -2.10 0.95 -17.80
N GLU A 28 -1.42 0.18 -16.94
CA GLU A 28 -1.67 -1.26 -16.79
C GLU A 28 -3.06 -1.56 -16.22
N ALA A 29 -3.57 -0.73 -15.30
CA ALA A 29 -4.88 -0.88 -14.68
C ALA A 29 -6.03 -0.44 -15.59
N GLN A 30 -5.84 0.56 -16.44
CA GLN A 30 -6.87 1.18 -17.28
C GLN A 30 -7.79 0.23 -18.07
N PRO A 31 -7.29 -0.82 -18.77
CA PRO A 31 -8.16 -1.74 -19.50
C PRO A 31 -9.01 -2.65 -18.60
N HIS A 32 -8.71 -2.69 -17.30
CA HIS A 32 -9.34 -3.59 -16.34
C HIS A 32 -10.22 -2.85 -15.32
N ASP A 33 -9.76 -1.70 -14.83
CA ASP A 33 -10.48 -0.82 -13.92
C ASP A 33 -10.07 0.65 -14.11
N ALA A 34 -10.98 1.43 -14.71
CA ALA A 34 -10.76 2.84 -14.98
C ALA A 34 -10.71 3.70 -13.70
N ALA A 35 -11.38 3.30 -12.62
CA ALA A 35 -11.38 4.07 -11.38
C ALA A 35 -10.03 3.97 -10.67
N ILE A 36 -9.46 2.75 -10.59
CA ILE A 36 -8.11 2.54 -10.03
C ILE A 36 -7.07 3.30 -10.84
N ALA A 37 -7.17 3.26 -12.18
CA ALA A 37 -6.26 4.00 -13.07
C ALA A 37 -6.28 5.51 -12.77
N VAL A 38 -7.46 6.12 -12.64
CA VAL A 38 -7.60 7.55 -12.32
C VAL A 38 -6.97 7.88 -10.95
N VAL A 39 -7.16 7.05 -9.93
CA VAL A 39 -6.55 7.31 -8.61
C VAL A 39 -5.02 7.23 -8.67
N LEU A 40 -4.47 6.27 -9.43
CA LEU A 40 -3.02 6.16 -9.64
C LEU A 40 -2.46 7.35 -10.44
N GLU A 41 -3.16 7.85 -11.45
CA GLU A 41 -2.77 9.08 -12.15
C GLU A 41 -2.73 10.29 -11.22
N ARG A 42 -3.73 10.44 -10.34
CA ARG A 42 -3.76 11.51 -9.33
C ARG A 42 -2.65 11.38 -8.31
N LEU A 43 -2.29 10.16 -7.92
CA LEU A 43 -1.12 9.90 -7.09
C LEU A 43 0.17 10.35 -7.79
N ALA A 44 0.36 9.97 -9.05
CA ALA A 44 1.53 10.38 -9.83
C ALA A 44 1.65 11.91 -9.91
N GLU A 45 0.54 12.60 -10.19
CA GLU A 45 0.46 14.07 -10.20
C GLU A 45 0.86 14.69 -8.85
N ALA A 46 0.32 14.16 -7.74
CA ALA A 46 0.64 14.64 -6.40
C ALA A 46 2.13 14.43 -6.05
N VAL A 47 2.75 13.33 -6.49
CA VAL A 47 4.18 13.05 -6.31
C VAL A 47 5.05 14.06 -7.07
N VAL A 48 4.73 14.35 -8.34
CA VAL A 48 5.45 15.37 -9.13
C VAL A 48 5.37 16.73 -8.44
N LEU A 49 4.18 17.11 -7.99
CA LEU A 49 3.92 18.39 -7.34
C LEU A 49 4.47 18.45 -5.91
N GLY A 50 4.89 17.32 -5.32
CA GLY A 50 5.40 17.26 -3.95
C GLY A 50 4.33 17.43 -2.87
N ARG A 51 3.06 17.13 -3.18
CA ARG A 51 1.93 17.25 -2.25
C ARG A 51 1.80 15.99 -1.41
N ALA A 52 2.52 15.94 -0.29
CA ALA A 52 2.64 14.75 0.55
C ALA A 52 1.29 14.22 1.08
N ASP A 53 0.41 15.11 1.55
CA ASP A 53 -0.90 14.71 2.10
C ASP A 53 -1.83 14.12 1.04
N GLU A 54 -1.89 14.76 -0.14
CA GLU A 54 -2.65 14.25 -1.29
C GLU A 54 -2.10 12.90 -1.76
N ALA A 55 -0.78 12.78 -1.90
CA ALA A 55 -0.13 11.53 -2.28
C ALA A 55 -0.42 10.40 -1.27
N LYS A 56 -0.40 10.70 0.02
CA LYS A 56 -0.76 9.73 1.07
C LYS A 56 -2.23 9.32 1.00
N ALA A 57 -3.13 10.26 0.76
CA ALA A 57 -4.56 9.99 0.63
C ALA A 57 -4.86 9.11 -0.60
N TYR A 58 -4.29 9.44 -1.77
CA TYR A 58 -4.48 8.63 -2.98
C TYR A 58 -3.84 7.24 -2.85
N ALA A 59 -2.65 7.13 -2.26
CA ALA A 59 -2.03 5.84 -2.01
C ALA A 59 -2.84 4.96 -1.05
N ALA A 60 -3.48 5.56 -0.03
CA ALA A 60 -4.35 4.84 0.90
C ALA A 60 -5.69 4.41 0.26
N ALA A 61 -6.16 5.11 -0.78
CA ALA A 61 -7.36 4.75 -1.51
C ALA A 61 -7.16 3.56 -2.46
N VAL A 62 -5.92 3.23 -2.82
CA VAL A 62 -5.59 2.08 -3.68
C VAL A 62 -5.35 0.85 -2.81
N ASP A 63 -6.26 -0.12 -2.90
CA ASP A 63 -6.00 -1.46 -2.36
C ASP A 63 -5.05 -2.22 -3.30
N ALA A 64 -3.80 -2.40 -2.85
CA ALA A 64 -2.76 -3.08 -3.61
C ALA A 64 -3.14 -4.53 -3.98
N ARG A 65 -3.92 -5.22 -3.15
CA ARG A 65 -4.35 -6.59 -3.43
C ARG A 65 -5.42 -6.60 -4.51
N ALA A 66 -6.43 -5.74 -4.39
CA ALA A 66 -7.48 -5.62 -5.39
C ALA A 66 -6.90 -5.20 -6.75
N ALA A 67 -6.00 -4.22 -6.78
CA ALA A 67 -5.31 -3.79 -8.00
C ALA A 67 -4.48 -4.92 -8.63
N ALA A 68 -3.75 -5.70 -7.82
CA ALA A 68 -2.98 -6.84 -8.31
C ALA A 68 -3.85 -7.94 -8.94
N GLU A 69 -4.98 -8.28 -8.31
CA GLU A 69 -5.92 -9.28 -8.84
C GLU A 69 -6.50 -8.83 -10.18
N VAL A 70 -6.89 -7.56 -10.29
CA VAL A 70 -7.45 -6.97 -11.52
C VAL A 70 -6.44 -6.95 -12.67
N ILE A 71 -5.19 -6.54 -12.42
CA ILE A 71 -4.12 -6.45 -13.43
C ILE A 71 -3.63 -7.84 -13.89
N THR A 72 -3.60 -8.82 -12.98
CA THR A 72 -3.08 -10.17 -13.30
C THR A 72 -4.12 -11.09 -13.95
N THR A 73 -5.41 -10.80 -13.79
CA THR A 73 -6.48 -11.66 -14.30
C THR A 73 -6.70 -11.48 -15.80
N ARG A 74 -5.99 -12.28 -16.61
CA ARG A 74 -6.31 -12.47 -18.03
C ARG A 74 -7.48 -13.44 -18.22
N ARG A 75 -8.70 -12.93 -18.36
CA ARG A 75 -9.83 -13.72 -18.87
C ARG A 75 -9.59 -14.02 -20.35
N ASN A 76 -9.42 -15.30 -20.69
CA ASN A 76 -9.37 -15.74 -22.09
C ASN A 76 -10.76 -16.30 -22.45
N PRO A 77 -11.52 -15.64 -23.36
CA PRO A 77 -12.92 -15.97 -23.63
C PRO A 77 -13.11 -17.38 -24.20
N ILE A 78 -12.10 -17.92 -24.89
CA ILE A 78 -12.14 -19.27 -25.48
C ILE A 78 -12.40 -20.33 -24.40
N TRP A 79 -11.83 -20.16 -23.20
CA TRP A 79 -12.01 -21.12 -22.10
C TRP A 79 -13.41 -21.05 -21.49
N GLY A 80 -13.99 -19.85 -21.40
CA GLY A 80 -15.39 -19.69 -20.99
C GLY A 80 -16.35 -20.36 -21.99
N ILE A 81 -16.08 -20.23 -23.29
CA ILE A 81 -16.84 -20.94 -24.33
C ILE A 81 -16.68 -22.46 -24.17
N LEU A 82 -15.47 -22.93 -23.85
CA LEU A 82 -15.17 -24.35 -23.67
C LEU A 82 -15.90 -24.97 -22.47
N GLU A 83 -16.03 -24.22 -21.37
CA GLU A 83 -16.83 -24.61 -20.20
C GLU A 83 -18.32 -24.72 -20.52
N VAL A 84 -18.88 -23.73 -21.23
CA VAL A 84 -20.27 -23.78 -21.69
C VAL A 84 -20.48 -24.94 -22.66
N ALA A 85 -19.57 -25.13 -23.61
CA ALA A 85 -19.61 -26.22 -24.57
C ALA A 85 -19.60 -27.58 -23.87
N ARG A 86 -18.74 -27.78 -22.86
CA ARG A 86 -18.75 -28.99 -22.02
C ARG A 86 -20.12 -29.23 -21.39
N ASN A 87 -20.71 -28.21 -20.76
CA ASN A 87 -21.99 -28.33 -20.06
C ASN A 87 -23.12 -28.75 -21.01
N VAL A 88 -23.13 -28.21 -22.24
CA VAL A 88 -24.10 -28.61 -23.27
C VAL A 88 -23.79 -30.01 -23.80
N LEU A 89 -22.51 -30.30 -24.06
CA LEU A 89 -22.07 -31.56 -24.65
C LEU A 89 -22.32 -32.77 -23.74
N VAL A 90 -22.45 -32.59 -22.42
CA VAL A 90 -22.87 -33.66 -21.48
C VAL A 90 -24.20 -34.29 -21.89
N PHE A 91 -25.09 -33.53 -22.54
CA PHE A 91 -26.37 -34.02 -23.03
C PHE A 91 -26.30 -34.64 -24.43
N ALA A 92 -25.18 -34.47 -25.15
CA ALA A 92 -25.06 -34.96 -26.52
C ALA A 92 -25.11 -36.50 -26.62
N PRO A 93 -24.40 -37.29 -25.79
CA PRO A 93 -24.46 -38.75 -25.86
C PRO A 93 -25.90 -39.27 -25.71
N ILE A 94 -26.60 -38.83 -24.66
CA ILE A 94 -27.98 -39.26 -24.42
C ILE A 94 -28.92 -38.86 -25.57
N ALA A 95 -28.75 -37.64 -26.12
CA ALA A 95 -29.54 -37.20 -27.26
C ALA A 95 -29.29 -38.07 -28.51
N VAL A 96 -28.03 -38.44 -28.77
CA VAL A 96 -27.65 -39.32 -29.89
C VAL A 96 -28.22 -40.72 -29.69
N THR A 97 -28.13 -41.30 -28.49
CA THR A 97 -28.71 -42.62 -28.21
C THR A 97 -30.22 -42.62 -28.45
N TRP A 98 -30.95 -41.61 -27.95
CA TRP A 98 -32.40 -41.52 -28.11
C TRP A 98 -32.82 -41.28 -29.57
N TYR A 99 -32.07 -40.45 -30.29
CA TYR A 99 -32.29 -40.23 -31.72
C TYR A 99 -32.05 -41.50 -32.53
N GLY A 100 -30.99 -42.24 -32.21
CA GLY A 100 -30.68 -43.52 -32.82
C GLY A 100 -31.80 -44.54 -32.57
N LEU A 101 -32.25 -44.65 -31.33
CA LEU A 101 -33.31 -45.58 -30.94
C LEU A 101 -34.65 -45.25 -31.62
N SER A 102 -35.04 -43.96 -31.67
CA SER A 102 -36.31 -43.56 -32.31
C SER A 102 -36.32 -43.89 -33.80
N THR A 103 -35.21 -43.63 -34.49
CA THR A 103 -35.03 -43.95 -35.92
C THR A 103 -35.03 -45.46 -36.14
N ALA A 104 -34.37 -46.22 -35.27
CA ALA A 104 -34.34 -47.68 -35.34
C ALA A 104 -35.70 -48.33 -35.06
N SER A 105 -36.47 -47.80 -34.10
CA SER A 105 -37.83 -48.25 -33.83
C SER A 105 -38.76 -48.02 -35.03
N ALA A 106 -38.65 -46.87 -35.70
CA ALA A 106 -39.43 -46.59 -36.91
C ALA A 106 -39.09 -47.56 -38.06
N ALA A 107 -37.80 -47.84 -38.28
CA ALA A 107 -37.35 -48.80 -39.28
C ALA A 107 -37.78 -50.24 -38.96
N TYR A 108 -37.75 -50.63 -37.68
CA TYR A 108 -38.22 -51.94 -37.25
C TYR A 108 -39.71 -52.14 -37.49
N ALA A 109 -40.55 -51.14 -37.23
CA ALA A 109 -41.97 -51.20 -37.53
C ALA A 109 -42.24 -51.42 -39.03
N GLN A 110 -41.57 -50.64 -39.89
CA GLN A 110 -41.67 -50.79 -41.35
C GLN A 110 -41.17 -52.16 -41.84
N LEU A 111 -40.09 -52.67 -41.25
CA LEU A 111 -39.56 -53.99 -41.58
C LEU A 111 -40.59 -55.09 -41.26
N LEU A 112 -41.27 -54.98 -40.12
CA LEU A 112 -42.23 -55.99 -39.68
C LEU A 112 -43.54 -55.96 -40.46
N GLU A 113 -43.96 -54.78 -40.94
CA GLU A 113 -45.07 -54.65 -41.91
C GLU A 113 -44.79 -55.40 -43.22
N GLN A 114 -43.53 -55.36 -43.68
CA GLN A 114 -43.13 -56.02 -44.93
C GLN A 114 -42.81 -57.51 -44.73
N ARG A 115 -42.26 -57.87 -43.57
CA ARG A 115 -41.73 -59.20 -43.26
C ARG A 115 -42.04 -59.60 -41.81
N PRO A 116 -43.29 -60.03 -41.54
CA PRO A 116 -43.73 -60.40 -40.21
C PRO A 116 -42.91 -61.55 -39.59
N GLU A 117 -42.34 -62.43 -40.42
CA GLU A 117 -41.54 -63.59 -39.99
C GLU A 117 -40.23 -63.22 -39.29
N LEU A 118 -39.82 -61.96 -39.34
CA LEU A 118 -38.61 -61.48 -38.68
C LEU A 118 -38.84 -61.06 -37.21
N SER A 119 -40.07 -61.14 -36.69
CA SER A 119 -40.41 -60.83 -35.29
C SER A 119 -39.59 -61.62 -34.28
N ASP A 120 -39.21 -62.85 -34.63
CA ASP A 120 -38.52 -63.78 -33.74
C ASP A 120 -37.02 -63.48 -33.64
N ARG A 121 -36.51 -62.54 -34.47
CA ARG A 121 -35.11 -62.12 -34.44
C ARG A 121 -34.92 -61.00 -33.41
N PRO A 122 -33.83 -61.02 -32.62
CA PRO A 122 -33.55 -59.93 -31.68
C PRO A 122 -33.42 -58.57 -32.38
N PHE A 123 -34.07 -57.55 -31.82
CA PHE A 123 -34.05 -56.18 -32.35
C PHE A 123 -32.63 -55.64 -32.60
N LEU A 124 -31.73 -55.77 -31.63
CA LEU A 124 -30.35 -55.28 -31.75
C LEU A 124 -29.59 -55.95 -32.91
N LEU A 125 -29.84 -57.24 -33.15
CA LEU A 125 -29.22 -57.96 -34.27
C LEU A 125 -29.73 -57.44 -35.63
N LEU A 126 -31.03 -57.16 -35.72
CA LEU A 126 -31.62 -56.57 -36.91
C LEU A 126 -31.12 -55.14 -37.14
N TRP A 127 -30.96 -54.36 -36.07
CA TRP A 127 -30.43 -53.00 -36.13
C TRP A 127 -28.96 -52.95 -36.55
N GLU A 128 -28.12 -53.83 -36.01
CA GLU A 128 -26.72 -53.93 -36.42
C GLU A 128 -26.59 -54.30 -37.91
N ARG A 129 -27.54 -55.06 -38.43
CA ARG A 129 -27.63 -55.39 -39.87
C ARG A 129 -28.37 -54.33 -40.69
N GLY A 130 -28.70 -53.18 -40.11
CA GLY A 130 -29.37 -52.07 -40.79
C GLY A 130 -30.79 -52.40 -41.26
N PHE A 131 -31.52 -53.24 -40.53
CA PHE A 131 -32.90 -53.65 -40.85
C PHE A 131 -33.09 -54.14 -42.31
N GLN A 132 -32.08 -54.80 -42.86
CA GLN A 132 -32.06 -55.27 -44.26
C GLN A 132 -32.26 -54.16 -45.31
N GLY A 133 -31.85 -52.93 -44.98
CA GLY A 133 -31.94 -51.76 -45.87
C GLY A 133 -33.28 -51.02 -45.79
N VAL A 134 -34.17 -51.38 -44.87
CA VAL A 134 -35.48 -50.72 -44.70
C VAL A 134 -35.36 -49.57 -43.70
N GLY A 135 -35.70 -48.35 -44.13
CA GLY A 135 -36.02 -47.20 -43.27
C GLY A 135 -34.87 -46.52 -42.50
N ASN A 136 -33.76 -47.21 -42.21
CA ASN A 136 -32.64 -46.65 -41.45
C ASN A 136 -31.28 -47.12 -42.00
N SER A 137 -30.40 -46.16 -42.31
CA SER A 137 -29.02 -46.42 -42.76
C SER A 137 -27.99 -46.48 -41.62
N ILE A 138 -28.38 -46.15 -40.38
CA ILE A 138 -27.47 -46.07 -39.24
C ILE A 138 -27.55 -47.36 -38.43
N VAL A 139 -26.46 -48.14 -38.46
CA VAL A 139 -26.33 -49.37 -37.67
C VAL A 139 -26.02 -49.06 -36.21
N PHE A 140 -26.35 -50.01 -35.32
CA PHE A 140 -26.15 -49.87 -33.88
C PHE A 140 -24.69 -49.53 -33.52
N SER A 141 -23.71 -50.21 -34.13
CA SER A 141 -22.28 -49.96 -33.91
C SER A 141 -21.86 -48.52 -34.23
N THR A 142 -22.47 -47.88 -35.22
CA THR A 142 -22.18 -46.47 -35.55
C THR A 142 -22.59 -45.54 -34.42
N ILE A 143 -23.80 -45.72 -33.88
CA ILE A 143 -24.29 -44.90 -32.75
C ILE A 143 -23.45 -45.16 -31.50
N ALA A 144 -23.15 -46.43 -31.20
CA ALA A 144 -22.30 -46.79 -30.08
C ALA A 144 -20.89 -46.18 -30.20
N THR A 145 -20.33 -46.14 -31.41
CA THR A 145 -19.04 -45.50 -31.67
C THR A 145 -19.11 -43.99 -31.48
N ILE A 146 -20.16 -43.33 -31.97
CA ILE A 146 -20.37 -41.89 -31.76
C ILE A 146 -20.48 -41.58 -30.27
N ASP A 147 -21.27 -42.34 -29.52
CA ASP A 147 -21.43 -42.17 -28.07
C ASP A 147 -20.11 -42.38 -27.33
N ALA A 148 -19.34 -43.40 -27.69
CA ALA A 148 -18.02 -43.64 -27.10
C ALA A 148 -17.04 -42.48 -27.36
N ILE A 149 -17.04 -41.92 -28.58
CA ILE A 149 -16.22 -40.76 -28.94
C ILE A 149 -16.69 -39.51 -28.17
N LEU A 150 -18.00 -39.27 -28.07
CA LEU A 150 -18.54 -38.12 -27.33
C LEU A 150 -18.19 -38.18 -25.85
N ILE A 151 -18.33 -39.36 -25.22
CA ILE A 151 -17.93 -39.56 -23.82
C ILE A 151 -16.42 -39.38 -23.66
N GLY A 152 -15.60 -39.95 -24.56
CA GLY A 152 -14.15 -39.76 -24.55
C GLY A 152 -13.76 -38.29 -24.66
N LEU A 153 -14.39 -37.55 -25.58
CA LEU A 153 -14.20 -36.12 -25.75
C LEU A 153 -14.60 -35.35 -24.48
N LEU A 154 -15.72 -35.68 -23.85
CA LEU A 154 -16.14 -35.07 -22.59
C LEU A 154 -15.13 -35.28 -21.45
N ILE A 155 -14.55 -36.48 -21.35
CA ILE A 155 -13.52 -36.79 -20.35
C ILE A 155 -12.28 -35.94 -20.61
N VAL A 156 -11.77 -35.93 -21.84
CA VAL A 156 -10.60 -35.14 -22.23
C VAL A 156 -10.85 -33.65 -21.98
N LEU A 157 -12.02 -33.14 -22.37
CA LEU A 157 -12.40 -31.74 -22.18
C LEU A 157 -12.49 -31.37 -20.70
N SER A 158 -13.10 -32.25 -19.89
CA SER A 158 -13.21 -32.05 -18.44
C SER A 158 -11.84 -32.02 -17.77
N LEU A 159 -10.95 -32.95 -18.14
CA LEU A 159 -9.60 -33.01 -17.60
C LEU A 159 -8.78 -31.79 -18.04
N ALA A 160 -8.86 -31.40 -19.30
CA ALA A 160 -8.15 -30.23 -19.83
C ALA A 160 -8.57 -28.94 -19.13
N ILE A 161 -9.88 -28.74 -18.90
CA ILE A 161 -10.40 -27.60 -18.14
C ILE A 161 -9.90 -27.65 -16.70
N HIS A 162 -9.98 -28.81 -16.03
CA HIS A 162 -9.59 -28.95 -14.63
C HIS A 162 -8.09 -28.72 -14.40
N VAL A 163 -7.21 -29.39 -15.15
CA VAL A 163 -5.75 -29.23 -15.04
C VAL A 163 -5.35 -27.78 -15.33
N ARG A 164 -5.99 -27.14 -16.31
CA ARG A 164 -5.72 -25.73 -16.61
C ARG A 164 -6.18 -24.81 -15.48
N ALA A 165 -7.37 -25.02 -14.94
CA ALA A 165 -7.88 -24.23 -13.83
C ALA A 165 -6.93 -24.32 -12.63
N ASP A 166 -6.48 -25.52 -12.27
CA ASP A 166 -5.55 -25.73 -11.17
C ASP A 166 -4.18 -25.07 -11.40
N VAL A 167 -3.59 -25.24 -12.59
CA VAL A 167 -2.31 -24.60 -12.94
C VAL A 167 -2.44 -23.07 -13.00
N ARG A 168 -3.56 -22.56 -13.52
CA ARG A 168 -3.84 -21.12 -13.52
C ARG A 168 -4.04 -20.60 -12.11
N ASP A 169 -4.75 -21.31 -11.25
CA ASP A 169 -4.98 -20.86 -9.88
C ASP A 169 -3.67 -20.76 -9.10
N ALA A 170 -2.79 -21.75 -9.26
CA ALA A 170 -1.46 -21.72 -8.64
C ALA A 170 -0.60 -20.56 -9.19
N GLY A 171 -0.53 -20.41 -10.51
CA GLY A 171 0.26 -19.35 -11.14
C GLY A 171 -0.31 -17.94 -10.93
N THR A 172 -1.64 -17.79 -10.94
CA THR A 172 -2.33 -16.50 -10.75
C THR A 172 -2.18 -16.04 -9.31
N ARG A 173 -2.29 -16.94 -8.32
CA ARG A 173 -2.03 -16.59 -6.91
C ARG A 173 -0.58 -16.17 -6.68
N ALA A 174 0.38 -16.89 -7.26
CA ALA A 174 1.80 -16.51 -7.13
C ALA A 174 2.07 -15.14 -7.78
N ASN A 175 1.54 -14.92 -8.99
CA ASN A 175 1.69 -13.67 -9.71
C ASN A 175 0.95 -12.50 -9.02
N SER A 176 -0.24 -12.73 -8.45
CA SER A 176 -0.98 -11.69 -7.73
C SER A 176 -0.27 -11.27 -6.46
N LEU A 177 0.32 -12.20 -5.71
CA LEU A 177 1.13 -11.88 -4.53
C LEU A 177 2.39 -11.09 -4.89
N LEU A 178 3.09 -11.49 -5.97
CA LEU A 178 4.25 -10.74 -6.45
C LEU A 178 3.84 -9.33 -6.90
N LYS A 179 2.77 -9.20 -7.68
CA LYS A 179 2.26 -7.91 -8.16
C LYS A 179 1.74 -7.04 -7.01
N GLU A 180 1.09 -7.62 -6.01
CA GLU A 180 0.68 -6.91 -4.78
C GLU A 180 1.90 -6.32 -4.07
N SER A 181 2.95 -7.12 -3.87
CA SER A 181 4.17 -6.64 -3.22
C SER A 181 4.86 -5.53 -4.01
N GLN A 182 4.88 -5.65 -5.35
CA GLN A 182 5.37 -4.60 -6.25
C GLN A 182 4.55 -3.31 -6.10
N ILE A 183 3.22 -3.38 -6.18
CA ILE A 183 2.34 -2.21 -6.05
C ILE A 183 2.52 -1.56 -4.67
N ARG A 184 2.52 -2.37 -3.59
CA ARG A 184 2.73 -1.87 -2.23
C ARG A 184 4.08 -1.16 -2.07
N ALA A 185 5.14 -1.71 -2.66
CA ALA A 185 6.45 -1.09 -2.66
C ALA A 185 6.46 0.23 -3.43
N THR A 186 5.84 0.28 -4.63
CA THR A 186 5.75 1.50 -5.43
C THR A 186 4.93 2.59 -4.72
N LEU A 187 3.80 2.25 -4.10
CA LEU A 187 2.98 3.18 -3.31
C LEU A 187 3.74 3.72 -2.09
N ALA A 188 4.44 2.85 -1.35
CA ALA A 188 5.27 3.25 -0.21
C ALA A 188 6.43 4.16 -0.64
N HIS A 189 7.06 3.87 -1.78
CA HIS A 189 8.13 4.69 -2.33
C HIS A 189 7.61 6.06 -2.80
N ALA A 190 6.47 6.12 -3.49
CA ALA A 190 5.80 7.34 -3.92
C ALA A 190 5.45 8.26 -2.74
N THR A 191 4.86 7.70 -1.68
CA THR A 191 4.52 8.46 -0.47
C THR A 191 5.76 8.94 0.29
N SER A 192 6.81 8.11 0.40
CA SER A 192 8.08 8.50 1.01
C SER A 192 8.77 9.64 0.27
N VAL A 193 8.84 9.54 -1.06
CA VAL A 193 9.47 10.57 -1.91
C VAL A 193 8.66 11.87 -1.87
N ALA A 194 7.32 11.81 -1.85
CA ALA A 194 6.48 12.99 -1.68
C ALA A 194 6.69 13.66 -0.29
N ALA A 195 6.76 12.86 0.78
CA ALA A 195 6.96 13.34 2.14
C ALA A 195 8.37 13.91 2.42
N SER A 196 9.39 13.44 1.69
CA SER A 196 10.78 13.91 1.84
C SER A 196 10.96 15.42 1.60
N SER A 197 9.98 16.10 0.99
CA SER A 197 9.96 17.54 0.77
C SER A 197 9.62 18.37 2.03
N LEU A 198 8.88 17.79 2.99
CA LEU A 198 8.51 18.46 4.25
C LEU A 198 9.69 18.58 5.22
N GLY A 199 10.62 17.62 5.17
CA GLY A 199 11.73 17.51 6.13
C GLY A 199 12.81 18.59 6.06
N THR A 200 12.78 19.51 5.09
CA THR A 200 13.73 20.65 5.05
C THR A 200 13.07 21.99 5.32
N ALA A 201 11.85 22.24 4.85
CA ALA A 201 11.18 23.52 5.08
C ALA A 201 10.76 23.68 6.56
N GLU A 202 10.18 22.63 7.14
CA GLU A 202 9.78 22.61 8.55
C GLU A 202 11.00 22.47 9.48
N ALA A 203 12.06 21.79 9.01
CA ALA A 203 13.33 21.71 9.74
C ALA A 203 14.09 23.04 9.73
N ASP A 204 14.12 23.76 8.61
CA ASP A 204 14.72 25.10 8.53
C ASP A 204 13.94 26.10 9.41
N GLU A 205 12.61 26.02 9.44
CA GLU A 205 11.77 26.84 10.32
C GLU A 205 12.01 26.53 11.81
N LEU A 206 12.11 25.24 12.17
CA LEU A 206 12.48 24.81 13.53
C LEU A 206 13.89 25.25 13.92
N LEU A 207 14.85 25.18 13.01
CA LEU A 207 16.23 25.62 13.24
C LEU A 207 16.31 27.14 13.43
N ASP A 208 15.57 27.92 12.62
CA ASP A 208 15.44 29.36 12.79
C ASP A 208 14.78 29.73 14.13
N GLN A 209 13.75 28.98 14.53
CA GLN A 209 13.09 29.17 15.81
C GLN A 209 14.02 28.86 16.99
N MET A 210 14.79 27.77 16.93
CA MET A 210 15.80 27.42 17.93
C MET A 210 16.92 28.46 18.01
N ALA A 211 17.42 28.95 16.87
CA ALA A 211 18.43 30.01 16.83
C ALA A 211 17.90 31.34 17.39
N ALA A 212 16.62 31.65 17.17
CA ALA A 212 15.97 32.82 17.76
C ALA A 212 15.77 32.67 19.29
N GLU A 213 15.46 31.48 19.78
CA GLU A 213 15.37 31.20 21.22
C GLU A 213 16.73 31.27 21.92
N GLU A 214 17.78 30.71 21.30
CA GLU A 214 19.14 30.77 21.84
C GLU A 214 19.61 32.22 22.01
N ARG A 215 19.39 33.07 21.00
CA ARG A 215 19.70 34.52 21.08
C ARG A 215 18.95 35.19 22.23
N ARG A 216 17.66 34.89 22.41
CA ARG A 216 16.85 35.43 23.52
C ARG A 216 17.31 34.94 24.89
N LEU A 217 17.85 33.73 24.99
CA LEU A 217 18.42 33.21 26.23
C LEU A 217 19.76 33.88 26.54
N PHE A 218 20.59 34.08 25.52
CA PHE A 218 21.89 34.75 25.65
C PHE A 218 21.73 36.20 26.11
N GLU A 219 20.79 36.94 25.52
CA GLU A 219 20.46 38.32 25.91
C GLU A 219 19.99 38.39 27.37
N ARG A 220 19.09 37.49 27.78
CA ARG A 220 18.66 37.39 29.18
C ARG A 220 19.78 37.01 30.15
N SER A 221 20.75 36.21 29.72
CA SER A 221 21.91 35.88 30.57
C SER A 221 22.83 37.07 30.76
N ILE A 222 23.06 37.87 29.71
CA ILE A 222 23.86 39.10 29.79
C ILE A 222 23.18 40.12 30.72
N GLU A 223 21.87 40.30 30.59
CA GLU A 223 21.10 41.17 31.49
C GLU A 223 21.20 40.72 32.95
N ARG A 224 21.08 39.42 33.22
CA ARG A 224 21.23 38.87 34.57
C ARG A 224 22.64 39.07 35.12
N GLU A 225 23.66 38.88 34.30
CA GLU A 225 25.05 39.08 34.71
C GLU A 225 25.29 40.55 35.05
N GLN A 226 24.76 41.48 34.26
CA GLN A 226 24.87 42.91 34.55
C GLN A 226 24.10 43.32 35.82
N GLN A 227 22.91 42.77 36.05
CA GLN A 227 22.17 42.96 37.31
C GLN A 227 22.93 42.44 38.54
N LEU A 228 23.65 41.33 38.40
CA LEU A 228 24.48 40.79 39.47
C LEU A 228 25.67 41.72 39.76
N TYR A 229 26.31 42.26 38.72
CA TYR A 229 27.38 43.26 38.86
C TYR A 229 26.90 44.54 39.55
N ASP A 230 25.73 45.07 39.16
CA ASP A 230 25.15 46.26 39.79
C ASP A 230 24.77 46.00 41.26
N LEU A 231 24.26 44.80 41.57
CA LEU A 231 23.95 44.39 42.93
C LEU A 231 25.21 44.29 43.80
N GLU A 232 26.29 43.75 43.26
CA GLU A 232 27.58 43.67 43.96
C GLU A 232 28.12 45.07 44.28
N GLY A 233 28.02 46.02 43.33
CA GLY A 233 28.35 47.42 43.55
C GLY A 233 27.51 48.07 44.65
N ALA A 234 26.19 47.88 44.61
CA ALA A 234 25.29 48.42 45.64
C ALA A 234 25.60 47.85 47.04
N ILE A 235 25.96 46.57 47.15
CA ILE A 235 26.36 45.94 48.42
C ILE A 235 27.68 46.55 48.93
N ALA A 236 28.63 46.84 48.05
CA ALA A 236 29.89 47.49 48.41
C ALA A 236 29.65 48.90 49.00
N ASP A 237 28.81 49.70 48.34
CA ASP A 237 28.45 51.06 48.81
C ASP A 237 27.72 51.03 50.16
N LEU A 238 26.85 50.04 50.36
CA LEU A 238 26.10 49.86 51.61
C LEU A 238 27.03 49.49 52.77
N ARG A 239 28.04 48.64 52.52
CA ARG A 239 29.10 48.32 53.49
C ARG A 239 29.95 49.54 53.83
N GLN A 240 30.30 50.37 52.84
CA GLN A 240 31.09 51.57 53.05
C GLN A 240 30.32 52.60 53.89
N SER A 241 29.05 52.84 53.56
CA SER A 241 28.15 53.73 54.32
C SER A 241 27.98 53.27 55.76
N ALA A 242 27.82 51.96 56.00
CA ALA A 242 27.74 51.40 57.35
C ALA A 242 29.05 51.60 58.15
N ALA A 243 30.21 51.47 57.49
CA ALA A 243 31.51 51.73 58.11
C ALA A 243 31.69 53.22 58.47
N ASP A 244 31.24 54.13 57.63
CA ASP A 244 31.27 55.58 57.88
C ASP A 244 30.35 55.96 59.04
N LEU A 245 29.12 55.43 59.07
CA LEU A 245 28.19 55.60 60.20
C LEU A 245 28.77 55.06 61.52
N SER A 246 29.42 53.89 61.48
CA SER A 246 30.11 53.32 62.66
C SER A 246 31.26 54.21 63.16
N ARG A 247 32.00 54.85 62.24
CA ARG A 247 33.07 55.82 62.58
C ARG A 247 32.47 57.09 63.19
N ALA A 248 31.43 57.66 62.60
CA ALA A 248 30.74 58.84 63.14
C ALA A 248 30.11 58.60 64.52
N ALA A 249 29.51 57.42 64.74
CA ALA A 249 28.97 57.04 66.04
C ALA A 249 30.08 56.91 67.11
N ARG A 250 31.28 56.46 66.74
CA ARG A 250 32.44 56.40 67.64
C ARG A 250 33.01 57.77 67.97
N SER A 251 33.12 58.68 67.00
CA SER A 251 33.59 60.05 67.25
C SER A 251 32.65 60.82 68.17
N LEU A 252 31.33 60.71 67.98
CA LEU A 252 30.34 61.30 68.89
C LEU A 252 30.47 60.76 70.32
N ARG A 253 30.81 59.47 70.47
CA ARG A 253 31.03 58.85 71.78
C ARG A 253 32.32 59.33 72.44
N SER A 254 33.41 59.55 71.69
CA SER A 254 34.66 60.08 72.25
C SER A 254 34.52 61.54 72.67
N THR A 255 33.75 62.36 71.94
CA THR A 255 33.48 63.76 72.34
C THR A 255 32.69 63.85 73.66
N LYS A 256 31.84 62.87 73.96
CA LYS A 256 31.09 62.80 75.23
C LYS A 256 31.95 62.39 76.44
N HIS A 257 33.17 61.88 76.24
CA HIS A 257 34.06 61.45 77.32
C HIS A 257 35.22 62.44 77.62
N GLY A 258 35.30 63.57 76.90
CA GLY A 258 36.37 64.57 77.05
C GLY A 258 36.04 65.79 77.92
N THR A 259 34.94 65.79 78.67
CA THR A 259 34.46 66.95 79.47
C THR A 259 34.30 66.65 80.96
N SER A 260 35.08 65.72 81.52
CA SER A 260 35.02 65.39 82.95
C SER A 260 36.37 64.93 83.49
N ASP A 261 37.41 65.76 83.36
CA ASP A 261 38.53 65.73 84.33
C ASP A 261 39.35 67.03 84.27
N THR A 262 39.10 67.93 85.23
CA THR A 262 40.02 68.99 85.63
C THR A 262 39.67 69.35 87.07
N ASP A 263 40.38 68.74 88.02
CA ASP A 263 40.49 69.19 89.40
C ASP A 263 41.86 69.89 89.56
N PRO A 264 41.92 71.16 89.98
CA PRO A 264 43.17 71.85 90.25
C PRO A 264 43.49 71.76 91.75
N ASP A 265 44.61 71.12 92.07
CA ASP A 265 45.22 71.22 93.40
C ASP A 265 46.23 72.37 93.44
N GLU A 266 46.34 72.96 94.64
CA GLU A 266 47.43 73.79 95.14
C GLU A 266 47.43 75.31 94.83
N ASP A 267 47.05 76.13 95.83
CA ASP A 267 47.99 76.66 96.84
C ASP A 267 47.37 77.91 97.55
N VAL A 268 47.91 78.25 98.73
CA VAL A 268 47.90 79.55 99.43
C VAL A 268 47.27 79.57 100.85
N ARG A 269 48.17 79.32 101.82
CA ARG A 269 48.54 80.15 103.00
C ARG A 269 47.56 80.42 104.16
N THR A 270 48.18 80.36 105.35
CA THR A 270 47.99 81.16 106.60
C THR A 270 46.70 80.87 107.38
N ARG A 271 46.71 80.53 108.68
CA ARG A 271 47.57 80.86 109.83
C ARG A 271 47.34 79.83 110.93
#